data_AF-A0A2G9URR6-F1
#
_entry.id   AF-A0A2G9URR6-F1
#
_cell.length_a   1.000
_cell.length_b   1.000
_cell.length_c   1.000
_cell.angle_alpha   90.00
_cell.angle_beta   90.00
_cell.angle_gamma   90.00
#
_symmetry.space_group_name_H-M   'P 1'
#
loop_
_entity.id
_entity.type
_entity.pdbx_description
1 polymer ?
#
loop_
_entity_poly.entity_id
_entity_poly.type
_entity_poly.pdbx_seq_one_letter_code
_entity_poly.pdbx_strand_id
1 'polypeptide(L)'
;MPSTKVGSSGFMEYVSNEIDPSINWDTIDWLLKSTKLPIIIKGVMRGDDAEEAVRRGVHGIIVSNHGGRQMDSAPATVSQP
;
A
#
# COMPACT_ATOMS: atom_id res chain seq x y z
N MET A 1 -24.37 1.65 -14.93
CA MET A 1 -22.91 1.86 -14.97
C MET A 1 -22.67 3.27 -14.46
N PRO A 2 -21.72 3.52 -13.54
CA PRO A 2 -21.31 4.88 -13.20
C PRO A 2 -20.97 5.64 -14.48
N SER A 3 -21.40 6.90 -14.57
CA SER A 3 -21.09 7.75 -15.72
C SER A 3 -19.60 8.01 -15.76
N THR A 4 -18.91 7.52 -16.79
CA THR A 4 -17.48 7.76 -16.97
C THR A 4 -17.26 9.17 -17.51
N LYS A 5 -16.26 9.90 -17.00
CA LYS A 5 -15.87 11.19 -17.61
C LYS A 5 -15.47 11.01 -19.07
N VAL A 6 -15.85 11.94 -19.94
CA VAL A 6 -15.46 11.91 -21.35
C VAL A 6 -13.93 11.92 -21.45
N GLY A 7 -13.36 10.91 -22.10
CA GLY A 7 -11.90 10.72 -22.22
C GLY A 7 -11.26 9.88 -21.10
N SER A 8 -12.03 9.39 -20.11
CA SER A 8 -11.53 8.43 -19.11
C SER A 8 -11.78 6.98 -19.56
N SER A 9 -10.94 6.07 -19.05
CA SER A 9 -11.25 4.64 -19.10
C SER A 9 -12.22 4.30 -17.97
N GLY A 10 -13.39 3.76 -18.32
CA GLY A 10 -14.38 3.35 -17.32
C GLY A 10 -13.88 2.28 -16.36
N PHE A 11 -12.97 1.41 -16.82
CA PHE A 11 -12.30 0.44 -15.96
C PHE A 11 -11.39 1.13 -14.93
N MET A 12 -10.60 2.12 -15.35
CA MET A 12 -9.72 2.83 -14.42
C MET A 12 -10.50 3.65 -13.41
N GLU A 13 -11.62 4.25 -13.82
CA GLU A 13 -12.51 4.98 -12.93
C GLU A 13 -13.14 4.06 -11.88
N TYR A 14 -13.61 2.88 -12.29
CA TYR A 14 -14.09 1.85 -11.36
C TYR A 14 -13.01 1.42 -10.37
N VAL A 15 -11.84 0.98 -10.84
CA VAL A 15 -10.75 0.49 -9.96
C VAL A 15 -10.30 1.57 -8.98
N SER A 16 -10.22 2.83 -9.42
CA SER A 16 -9.80 3.94 -8.55
C SER A 16 -10.78 4.18 -7.40
N ASN A 17 -12.08 3.92 -7.61
CA ASN A 17 -13.11 4.07 -6.58
C ASN A 17 -13.12 2.92 -5.56
N GLU A 18 -12.53 1.77 -5.89
CA GLU A 18 -12.42 0.62 -4.97
C GLU A 18 -11.17 0.71 -4.07
N ILE A 19 -10.30 1.70 -4.28
CA ILE A 19 -9.16 1.95 -3.40
C ILE A 19 -9.68 2.56 -2.09
N ASP A 20 -9.66 1.78 -1.02
CA ASP A 20 -10.11 2.20 0.30
C ASP A 20 -9.01 2.99 1.06
N PRO A 21 -9.19 4.31 1.30
CA PRO A 21 -8.22 5.11 2.05
C PRO A 21 -8.26 4.87 3.56
N SER A 22 -9.23 4.09 4.07
CA SER A 22 -9.38 3.78 5.49
C SER A 22 -8.58 2.55 5.95
N ILE A 23 -7.88 1.88 5.02
CA ILE A 23 -6.99 0.75 5.31
C ILE A 23 -6.01 1.14 6.41
N ASN A 24 -5.91 0.26 7.39
CA ASN A 24 -5.04 0.43 8.54
C ASN A 24 -4.43 -0.92 8.92
N TRP A 25 -3.73 -0.94 10.05
CA TRP A 25 -3.00 -2.12 10.47
C TRP A 25 -3.89 -3.34 10.78
N ASP A 26 -5.14 -3.15 11.20
CA ASP A 26 -6.07 -4.27 11.46
C ASP A 26 -6.43 -5.02 10.17
N THR A 27 -6.33 -4.34 9.01
CA THR A 27 -6.45 -4.98 7.70
C THR A 27 -5.34 -6.02 7.48
N ILE A 28 -4.14 -5.81 8.01
CA ILE A 28 -3.02 -6.77 7.91
C ILE A 28 -3.33 -8.01 8.73
N ASP A 29 -3.86 -7.85 9.96
CA ASP A 29 -4.25 -8.97 10.81
C ASP A 29 -5.36 -9.81 10.18
N TRP A 30 -6.31 -9.16 9.52
CA TRP A 30 -7.35 -9.84 8.73
C TRP A 30 -6.73 -10.60 7.55
N LEU A 31 -5.89 -9.95 6.73
CA LEU A 31 -5.24 -10.58 5.57
C LEU A 31 -4.43 -11.82 5.97
N LEU A 32 -3.63 -11.72 7.04
CA LEU A 32 -2.83 -12.84 7.57
C LEU A 32 -3.70 -14.04 7.98
N LYS A 33 -4.94 -13.80 8.45
CA LYS A 33 -5.91 -14.86 8.77
C LYS A 33 -6.65 -15.39 7.54
N SER A 34 -6.78 -14.58 6.49
CA SER A 34 -7.57 -14.90 5.29
C SER A 34 -6.81 -15.68 4.23
N THR A 35 -5.48 -15.78 4.29
CA THR A 35 -4.67 -16.52 3.31
C THR A 35 -3.51 -17.26 3.95
N LYS A 36 -2.98 -18.27 3.23
CA LYS A 36 -1.73 -18.96 3.56
C LYS A 36 -0.54 -18.47 2.73
N LEU A 37 -0.77 -17.57 1.78
CA LEU A 37 0.29 -17.00 0.96
C LEU A 37 1.15 -16.04 1.80
N PRO A 38 2.46 -15.95 1.53
CA PRO A 38 3.31 -14.94 2.16
C PRO A 38 2.79 -13.52 1.88
N ILE A 39 2.69 -12.72 2.93
CA ILE A 39 2.26 -11.32 2.85
C ILE A 39 3.48 -10.41 2.93
N ILE A 40 3.62 -9.50 1.97
CA ILE A 40 4.69 -8.51 1.91
C ILE A 40 4.04 -7.12 1.86
N ILE A 41 4.41 -6.23 2.78
CA ILE A 41 3.93 -4.84 2.76
C ILE A 41 4.84 -4.01 1.86
N LYS A 42 4.27 -3.41 0.81
CA LYS A 42 4.98 -2.50 -0.10
C LYS A 42 4.62 -1.05 0.22
N GLY A 43 5.62 -0.20 0.34
CA GLY A 43 5.40 1.24 0.58
C GLY A 43 5.93 1.73 1.93
N VAL A 44 6.60 0.88 2.69
CA VAL A 44 7.12 1.24 4.02
C VAL A 44 8.30 2.20 3.84
N MET A 45 8.18 3.40 4.42
CA MET A 45 9.18 4.48 4.29
C MET A 45 9.75 4.94 5.64
N ARG A 46 9.28 4.35 6.75
CA ARG A 46 9.71 4.68 8.12
C ARG A 46 10.07 3.42 8.90
N GLY A 47 10.97 3.57 9.87
CA GLY A 47 11.42 2.46 10.71
C GLY A 47 10.33 1.94 11.66
N ASP A 48 9.53 2.82 12.24
CA ASP A 48 8.42 2.46 13.14
C ASP A 48 7.33 1.65 12.42
N ASP A 49 7.00 2.00 11.18
CA ASP A 49 6.10 1.20 10.34
C ASP A 49 6.70 -0.19 10.02
N ALA A 50 8.02 -0.28 9.85
CA ALA A 50 8.70 -1.56 9.62
C ALA A 50 8.68 -2.45 10.87
N GLU A 51 8.91 -1.87 12.05
CA GLU A 51 8.81 -2.57 13.34
C GLU A 51 7.38 -3.10 13.58
N GLU A 52 6.36 -2.28 13.31
CA GLU A 52 4.96 -2.68 13.46
C GLU A 52 4.58 -3.82 12.49
N ALA A 53 5.06 -3.76 11.24
CA ALA A 53 4.87 -4.81 10.26
C ALA A 53 5.48 -6.14 10.73
N VAL A 54 6.71 -6.11 11.23
CA VAL A 54 7.39 -7.30 11.78
C VAL A 54 6.64 -7.84 13.00
N ARG A 55 6.19 -6.97 13.90
CA ARG A 55 5.43 -7.37 15.11
C ARG A 55 4.15 -8.14 14.77
N ARG A 56 3.50 -7.81 13.66
CA ARG A 56 2.28 -8.49 13.18
C ARG A 56 2.55 -9.80 12.43
N GLY A 57 3.81 -10.09 12.10
CA GLY A 57 4.20 -11.35 11.45
C GLY A 57 4.05 -11.36 9.94
N VAL A 58 4.22 -10.21 9.27
CA VAL A 58 4.33 -10.22 7.79
C VAL A 58 5.63 -10.89 7.35
N HIS A 59 5.63 -11.42 6.12
CA HIS A 59 6.72 -12.25 5.59
C HIS A 59 7.79 -11.41 4.88
N GLY A 60 7.54 -10.12 4.69
CA GLY A 60 8.51 -9.20 4.11
C GLY A 60 8.00 -7.77 4.04
N ILE A 61 8.93 -6.87 3.75
CA ILE A 61 8.68 -5.45 3.57
C ILE A 61 9.42 -5.00 2.30
N ILE A 62 8.78 -4.14 1.50
CA ILE A 62 9.42 -3.45 0.38
C ILE A 62 9.48 -1.96 0.69
N VAL A 63 10.69 -1.46 0.91
CA VAL A 63 10.96 -0.02 1.02
C VAL A 63 10.73 0.61 -0.34
N SER A 64 9.67 1.42 -0.45
CA SER A 64 9.22 1.97 -1.74
C SER A 64 8.45 3.26 -1.55
N ASN A 65 8.83 4.31 -2.28
CA ASN A 65 8.03 5.54 -2.40
C ASN A 65 7.15 5.52 -3.67
N HIS A 66 6.81 4.32 -4.17
CA HIS A 66 6.06 4.12 -5.42
C HIS A 66 6.76 4.75 -6.65
N GLY A 67 8.10 4.78 -6.66
CA GLY A 67 8.88 5.38 -7.74
C GLY A 67 8.73 6.90 -7.80
N GLY A 68 8.51 7.55 -6.64
CA GLY A 68 8.38 9.01 -6.53
C GLY A 68 7.04 9.57 -7.04
N ARG A 69 6.00 8.74 -7.20
CA ARG A 69 4.73 9.14 -7.83
C ARG A 69 3.60 9.50 -6.86
N GLN A 70 3.79 9.27 -5.56
CA GLN A 70 2.73 9.40 -4.56
C GLN A 70 2.91 10.65 -3.68
N MET A 71 4.09 10.84 -3.10
CA MET A 71 4.41 11.98 -2.27
C MET A 71 5.70 12.62 -2.75
N ASP A 72 5.60 13.85 -3.22
CA ASP A 72 6.77 14.64 -3.62
C ASP A 72 7.65 14.93 -2.39
N SER A 73 8.95 15.06 -2.60
CA SER A 73 9.96 15.23 -1.55
C SER A 73 10.05 14.09 -0.51
N ALA A 74 9.43 12.93 -0.76
CA ALA A 74 9.72 11.72 0.01
C ALA A 74 11.21 11.35 -0.14
N PRO A 75 11.88 10.83 0.91
CA PRO A 75 13.29 10.44 0.83
C PRO A 75 13.51 9.35 -0.23
N ALA A 76 14.75 9.23 -0.70
CA ALA A 76 15.13 8.13 -1.58
C ALA A 76 14.99 6.80 -0.83
N THR A 77 14.60 5.73 -1.53
CA THR A 77 14.35 4.42 -0.89
C THR A 77 15.60 3.77 -0.30
N VAL A 78 16.79 4.20 -0.75
CA VAL A 78 18.09 3.74 -0.22
C VAL A 78 18.58 4.60 0.95
N SER A 79 18.05 5.81 1.11
CA SER A 79 18.45 6.69 2.20
C SER A 79 17.66 6.36 3.46
N GLN A 80 18.33 6.41 4.60
CA GLN A 80 17.70 6.49 5.92
C GLN A 80 17.79 7.96 6.36
N PRO A 81 16.74 8.55 6.96
CA PRO A 81 16.94 9.70 7.83
C PRO A 81 17.82 9.35 9.03
#